data_AF-A0A7J5F0R0-F1
#
_entry.id   AF-A0A7J5F0R0-F1
#
_cell.length_a   1.000
_cell.length_b   1.000
_cell.length_c   1.000
_cell.angle_alpha   90.00
_cell.angle_beta   90.00
_cell.angle_gamma   90.00
#
_symmetry.space_group_name_H-M   'P 1'
#
loop_
_entity.id
_entity.type
_entity.pdbx_description
1 polymer ?
#
loop_
_entity_poly.entity_id
_entity_poly.type
_entity_poly.pdbx_seq_one_letter_code
_entity_poly.pdbx_strand_id
1 'polypeptide(L)'
;MTSILFGCMTMLLPMLNTPAAMPIAAAGDSISTDYPYLYSFTLQCRVEYSATSKIYSYAYRGDNPASNKGKLWNMRMDISRPSTSILNDTVGLKFFRPFNEESFRDDFNNYSNSTVAISASVLPSRGWYVGCGWGMQLHMGAPNETVSPGSYFTGLELQSKGLPGIRTIVFVPYFEDRLYFYSMDDTVHQWQGFEYQDSIKDMVNFRSRTVGPILPPAQFEPLRWCDTLRSFSQQSRELLWIPADGTLNKYLSHFTHLRTRIQSNDIRGARDTIAQILTELNQDSSGALTSEAYALLRYNTEYLLSQLPPLQSDTINSYYPYLYHVDLHCTAGYSPQSRVFTYAYDGVNHINNAGSIWIMCIDISKSKAMMQPDTVGLRFYREYHRNRFIDEYQYYGNSVIATSPARLPTRRWDFGVSNDMAAYISVLEDHVKPGEEFSGIELTSKGLPGIRHLTVLPWIDLHRHFYALDDSNHAPTPLKVVDSIRSIINFHGWTIGPSSPPIAYTNTAWCDTLLSFTVRSRSFQWIATDEDRDRYLTRFTQTRARIQANDIRGARDTIAQILTELNQDSSGALTSEAYALLRYNTEYLLSQLPP
;
A
#
# COMPACT_ATOMS: atom_id res chain seq x y z
N MET A 1 -12.54 -32.92 -35.45
CA MET A 1 -11.47 -32.01 -35.91
C MET A 1 -11.99 -30.59 -35.76
N THR A 2 -11.80 -29.99 -34.59
CA THR A 2 -12.19 -28.61 -34.34
C THR A 2 -11.22 -28.06 -33.30
N SER A 3 -10.30 -27.23 -33.77
CA SER A 3 -9.22 -26.63 -32.96
C SER A 3 -9.78 -25.42 -32.22
N ILE A 4 -9.66 -25.42 -30.89
CA ILE A 4 -9.99 -24.28 -30.03
C ILE A 4 -8.69 -23.50 -29.80
N LEU A 5 -8.63 -22.28 -30.33
CA LEU A 5 -7.56 -21.31 -30.09
C LEU A 5 -7.82 -20.59 -28.76
N PHE A 6 -7.00 -20.88 -27.74
CA PHE A 6 -6.92 -20.07 -26.52
C PHE A 6 -6.01 -18.87 -26.77
N GLY A 7 -6.58 -17.67 -26.79
CA GLY A 7 -5.82 -16.42 -26.77
C GLY A 7 -5.41 -16.06 -25.34
N CYS A 8 -4.13 -16.22 -25.01
CA CYS A 8 -3.54 -15.62 -23.82
C CYS A 8 -3.45 -14.10 -24.01
N MET A 9 -4.20 -13.35 -23.21
CA MET A 9 -4.15 -11.90 -23.16
C MET A 9 -2.97 -11.48 -22.27
N THR A 10 -1.85 -11.14 -22.91
CA THR A 10 -0.65 -10.61 -22.26
C THR A 10 -0.94 -9.20 -21.74
N MET A 11 -0.92 -9.00 -20.42
CA MET A 11 -0.94 -7.66 -19.83
C MET A 11 0.36 -6.94 -20.19
N LEU A 12 0.28 -5.94 -21.06
CA LEU A 12 1.34 -4.98 -21.32
C LEU A 12 1.56 -4.13 -20.06
N LEU A 13 2.69 -4.32 -19.39
CA LEU A 13 3.26 -3.34 -18.48
C LEU A 13 3.47 -2.01 -19.26
N PRO A 14 3.24 -0.84 -18.65
CA PRO A 14 3.55 0.43 -19.29
C PRO A 14 5.04 0.44 -19.60
N MET A 15 5.36 0.45 -20.90
CA MET A 15 6.70 0.70 -21.38
C MET A 15 7.17 2.03 -20.76
N LEU A 16 8.29 1.96 -20.03
CA LEU A 16 9.07 3.14 -19.70
C LEU A 16 9.24 3.95 -20.99
N ASN A 17 8.88 5.23 -20.95
CA ASN A 17 9.14 6.18 -22.02
C ASN A 17 10.58 6.00 -22.50
N THR A 18 10.74 5.37 -23.67
CA THR A 18 11.96 5.51 -24.45
C THR A 18 12.15 7.02 -24.66
N PRO A 19 13.29 7.61 -24.27
CA PRO A 19 13.56 8.99 -24.62
C PRO A 19 13.39 9.14 -26.13
N ALA A 20 12.73 10.23 -26.55
CA ALA A 20 12.52 10.53 -27.96
C ALA A 20 13.87 10.34 -28.70
N ALA A 21 13.85 9.54 -29.77
CA ALA A 21 15.03 9.32 -30.59
C ALA A 21 15.53 10.70 -31.05
N MET A 22 16.66 11.15 -30.51
CA MET A 22 17.35 12.31 -31.03
C MET A 22 17.70 12.03 -32.50
N PRO A 23 17.60 13.04 -33.39
CA PRO A 23 17.94 12.87 -34.78
C PRO A 23 19.41 12.47 -34.86
N ILE A 24 19.66 11.20 -35.16
CA ILE A 24 20.98 10.69 -35.49
C ILE A 24 21.42 11.46 -36.73
N ALA A 25 22.43 12.30 -36.58
CA ALA A 25 23.08 12.97 -37.69
C ALA A 25 23.52 11.88 -38.70
N ALA A 26 22.86 11.86 -39.85
CA ALA A 26 23.18 10.97 -40.93
C ALA A 26 24.49 11.39 -41.58
N ALA A 27 25.61 10.83 -41.12
CA ALA A 27 26.84 10.70 -41.89
C ALA A 27 27.83 9.73 -41.19
N GLY A 28 27.85 8.48 -41.63
CA GLY A 28 29.07 7.73 -41.98
C GLY A 28 30.12 7.33 -40.93
N ASP A 29 30.17 7.93 -39.73
CA ASP A 29 31.19 7.58 -38.75
C ASP A 29 30.69 6.43 -37.87
N SER A 30 31.19 5.22 -38.14
CA SER A 30 31.06 4.10 -37.22
C SER A 30 31.51 4.56 -35.84
N ILE A 31 30.60 4.52 -34.86
CA ILE A 31 30.91 4.78 -33.44
C ILE A 31 32.22 4.07 -33.13
N SER A 32 33.24 4.83 -32.73
CA SER A 32 34.57 4.30 -32.49
C SER A 32 34.46 3.08 -31.58
N THR A 33 35.04 1.95 -32.00
CA THR A 33 35.08 0.73 -31.19
C THR A 33 35.92 0.91 -29.93
N ASP A 34 36.59 2.03 -29.76
CA ASP A 34 37.64 2.23 -28.77
C ASP A 34 37.16 2.90 -27.49
N TYR A 35 35.89 3.30 -27.40
CA TYR A 35 35.33 3.82 -26.14
C TYR A 35 35.32 2.76 -25.03
N PRO A 36 35.40 3.17 -23.75
CA PRO A 36 35.51 2.27 -22.61
C PRO A 36 34.14 1.65 -22.25
N TYR A 37 33.52 0.93 -23.17
CA TYR A 37 32.22 0.31 -22.98
C TYR A 37 32.21 -0.71 -21.83
N LEU A 38 31.14 -0.65 -21.04
CA LEU A 38 30.70 -1.74 -20.18
C LEU A 38 29.54 -2.46 -20.90
N TYR A 39 29.79 -3.64 -21.46
CA TYR A 39 28.76 -4.41 -22.16
C TYR A 39 27.88 -5.21 -21.20
N SER A 40 28.46 -5.64 -20.08
CA SER A 40 27.76 -6.35 -19.02
C SER A 40 28.44 -6.13 -17.68
N PHE A 41 27.69 -6.16 -16.59
CA PHE A 41 28.26 -6.13 -15.26
C PHE A 41 27.38 -6.95 -14.34
N THR A 42 27.99 -7.84 -13.56
CA THR A 42 27.25 -8.66 -12.60
C THR A 42 27.43 -8.05 -11.22
N LEU A 43 26.32 -7.78 -10.54
CA LEU A 43 26.31 -7.32 -9.17
C LEU A 43 25.48 -8.27 -8.33
N GLN A 44 26.15 -8.99 -7.44
CA GLN A 44 25.53 -9.89 -6.48
C GLN A 44 25.25 -9.16 -5.18
N CYS A 45 24.09 -9.40 -4.57
CA CYS A 45 23.68 -8.80 -3.30
C CYS A 45 23.24 -9.87 -2.30
N ARG A 46 23.81 -9.83 -1.10
CA ARG A 46 23.36 -10.58 0.08
C ARG A 46 22.74 -9.59 1.06
N VAL A 47 21.56 -9.93 1.59
CA VAL A 47 20.90 -9.12 2.61
C VAL A 47 20.87 -9.86 3.94
N GLU A 48 21.14 -9.13 5.01
CA GLU A 48 21.01 -9.59 6.39
C GLU A 48 20.15 -8.61 7.19
N TYR A 49 19.31 -9.12 8.09
CA TYR A 49 18.48 -8.31 8.97
C TYR A 49 18.91 -8.46 10.43
N SER A 50 19.17 -7.33 11.09
CA SER A 50 19.44 -7.28 12.52
C SER A 50 18.15 -6.95 13.28
N ALA A 51 17.58 -7.93 13.99
CA ALA A 51 16.38 -7.73 14.80
C ALA A 51 16.59 -6.70 15.93
N THR A 52 17.81 -6.61 16.48
CA THR A 52 18.15 -5.67 17.56
C THR A 52 18.13 -4.22 17.11
N SER A 53 18.74 -3.92 15.96
CA SER A 53 18.80 -2.55 15.43
C SER A 53 17.66 -2.24 14.45
N LYS A 54 16.91 -3.25 14.02
CA LYS A 54 15.90 -3.18 12.95
C LYS A 54 16.46 -2.60 11.65
N ILE A 55 17.70 -2.96 11.32
CA ILE A 55 18.43 -2.49 10.14
C ILE A 55 18.77 -3.68 9.25
N TYR A 56 18.61 -3.48 7.95
CA TYR A 56 19.08 -4.38 6.90
C TYR A 56 20.49 -3.96 6.45
N SER A 57 21.39 -4.92 6.34
CA SER A 57 22.69 -4.79 5.67
C SER A 57 22.61 -5.40 4.28
N TYR A 58 23.05 -4.67 3.26
CA TYR A 58 23.08 -5.05 1.85
C TYR A 58 24.54 -5.14 1.42
N ALA A 59 25.09 -6.35 1.37
CA ALA A 59 26.48 -6.61 1.02
C ALA A 59 26.58 -6.96 -0.48
N TYR A 60 27.39 -6.20 -1.20
CA TYR A 60 27.54 -6.32 -2.64
C TYR A 60 28.90 -6.88 -3.06
N ARG A 61 28.87 -7.71 -4.11
CA ARG A 61 30.04 -8.14 -4.89
C ARG A 61 29.79 -7.84 -6.35
N GLY A 62 30.71 -7.15 -7.00
CA GLY A 62 30.59 -6.82 -8.42
C GLY A 62 31.72 -7.41 -9.25
N ASP A 63 31.38 -8.02 -10.38
CA ASP A 63 32.33 -8.61 -11.33
C ASP A 63 32.29 -7.82 -12.65
N ASN A 64 33.47 -7.33 -13.07
CA ASN A 64 33.68 -6.70 -14.38
C ASN A 64 34.24 -7.75 -15.35
N PRO A 65 33.43 -8.36 -16.24
CA PRO A 65 33.92 -9.43 -17.10
C PRO A 65 35.01 -8.96 -18.06
N ALA A 66 35.93 -9.86 -18.43
CA ALA A 66 37.02 -9.55 -19.35
C ALA A 66 36.56 -9.15 -20.76
N SER A 67 35.28 -9.40 -21.10
CA SER A 67 34.66 -8.93 -22.33
C SER A 67 34.41 -7.42 -22.39
N ASN A 68 34.41 -6.74 -21.24
CA ASN A 68 34.29 -5.28 -21.19
C ASN A 68 35.61 -4.61 -21.60
N LYS A 69 35.50 -3.38 -22.14
CA LYS A 69 36.65 -2.54 -22.46
C LYS A 69 36.92 -1.51 -21.37
N GLY A 70 35.86 -1.01 -20.72
CA GLY A 70 35.94 -0.03 -19.66
C GLY A 70 36.33 -0.63 -18.31
N LYS A 71 37.08 0.15 -17.53
CA LYS A 71 37.25 -0.10 -16.09
C LYS A 71 36.07 0.55 -15.37
N LEU A 72 35.43 -0.13 -14.42
CA LEU A 72 34.39 0.51 -13.60
C LEU A 72 35.01 1.62 -12.75
N TRP A 73 34.43 2.81 -12.79
CA TRP A 73 34.83 3.94 -11.94
C TRP A 73 33.80 4.24 -10.86
N ASN A 74 32.52 4.24 -11.23
CA ASN A 74 31.43 4.63 -10.34
C ASN A 74 30.17 3.81 -10.62
N MET A 75 29.34 3.63 -9.60
CA MET A 75 28.01 3.06 -9.67
C MET A 75 27.00 4.06 -9.12
N ARG A 76 25.85 4.18 -9.78
CA ARG A 76 24.74 5.04 -9.34
C ARG A 76 23.51 4.18 -9.12
N MET A 77 23.06 4.05 -7.87
CA MET A 77 21.84 3.31 -7.53
C MET A 77 20.69 4.27 -7.28
N ASP A 78 19.51 3.99 -7.83
CA ASP A 78 18.29 4.70 -7.48
C ASP A 78 17.89 4.44 -6.03
N ILE A 79 17.79 5.51 -5.24
CA ILE A 79 17.36 5.48 -3.83
C ILE A 79 16.12 6.34 -3.60
N SER A 80 15.37 6.61 -4.67
CA SER A 80 14.11 7.34 -4.60
C SER A 80 13.09 6.62 -3.70
N ARG A 81 12.34 7.46 -2.99
CA ARG A 81 11.28 7.06 -2.08
C ARG A 81 9.93 7.12 -2.82
N PRO A 82 9.13 6.03 -2.82
CA PRO A 82 7.75 6.11 -3.27
C PRO A 82 6.97 7.15 -2.43
N SER A 83 6.20 8.02 -3.07
CA SER A 83 5.47 9.10 -2.37
C SER A 83 4.46 8.59 -1.32
N THR A 84 4.03 7.34 -1.44
CA THR A 84 3.09 6.66 -0.53
C THR A 84 3.78 5.86 0.58
N SER A 85 5.09 5.96 0.76
CA SER A 85 5.84 5.18 1.76
C SER A 85 6.01 5.91 3.10
N ILE A 86 6.31 5.16 4.16
CA ILE A 86 6.69 5.74 5.46
C ILE A 86 7.98 6.57 5.33
N LEU A 87 8.18 7.54 6.23
CA LEU A 87 9.48 8.20 6.40
C LEU A 87 10.32 7.39 7.39
N ASN A 88 11.61 7.25 7.08
CA ASN A 88 12.58 6.64 8.00
C ASN A 88 13.62 7.66 8.42
N ASP A 89 14.02 7.56 9.69
CA ASP A 89 15.13 8.33 10.25
C ASP A 89 16.50 7.68 9.92
N THR A 90 17.57 8.38 10.30
CA THR A 90 18.97 7.94 10.12
C THR A 90 19.58 7.33 11.38
N VAL A 91 18.79 7.11 12.44
CA VAL A 91 19.22 6.60 13.73
C VAL A 91 19.64 5.13 13.61
N GLY A 92 20.83 4.84 14.14
CA GLY A 92 21.41 3.49 14.15
C GLY A 92 22.18 3.12 12.88
N LEU A 93 22.14 3.96 11.84
CA LEU A 93 22.96 3.79 10.64
C LEU A 93 24.44 4.01 10.97
N LYS A 94 25.30 3.13 10.46
CA LYS A 94 26.76 3.24 10.62
C LYS A 94 27.40 3.77 9.34
N PHE A 95 28.33 4.70 9.49
CA PHE A 95 29.10 5.26 8.39
C PHE A 95 30.56 4.83 8.49
N PHE A 96 31.16 4.48 7.35
CA PHE A 96 32.55 4.03 7.28
C PHE A 96 33.55 5.10 7.75
N ARG A 97 33.25 6.40 7.55
CA ARG A 97 34.05 7.55 8.02
C ARG A 97 33.17 8.71 8.45
N PRO A 98 33.63 9.59 9.37
CA PRO A 98 32.90 10.78 9.79
C PRO A 98 32.51 11.71 8.64
N PHE A 99 33.41 11.92 7.67
CA PHE A 99 33.12 12.76 6.50
C PHE A 99 31.95 12.22 5.65
N ASN A 100 31.81 10.89 5.51
CA ASN A 100 30.68 10.29 4.80
C ASN A 100 29.37 10.51 5.56
N GLU A 101 29.41 10.52 6.90
CA GLU A 101 28.24 10.81 7.72
C GLU A 101 27.82 12.28 7.59
N GLU A 102 28.77 13.21 7.74
CA GLU A 102 28.51 14.65 7.65
C GLU A 102 27.92 15.01 6.28
N SER A 103 28.60 14.63 5.19
CA SER A 103 28.11 14.85 3.82
C SER A 103 26.73 14.23 3.59
N PHE A 104 26.51 12.99 4.04
CA PHE A 104 25.19 12.37 3.88
C PHE A 104 24.11 13.11 4.67
N ARG A 105 24.38 13.53 5.91
CA ARG A 105 23.40 14.21 6.75
C ARG A 105 23.03 15.58 6.22
N ASP A 106 24.00 16.32 5.69
CA ASP A 106 23.77 17.62 5.06
C ASP A 106 22.84 17.49 3.85
N ASP A 107 23.09 16.51 2.99
CA ASP A 107 22.26 16.27 1.81
C ASP A 107 20.90 15.66 2.17
N PHE A 108 20.87 14.70 3.08
CA PHE A 108 19.65 13.97 3.44
C PHE A 108 18.57 14.90 4.01
N ASN A 109 18.94 15.94 4.75
CA ASN A 109 17.96 16.92 5.25
C ASN A 109 17.19 17.59 4.11
N ASN A 110 17.85 17.84 2.97
CA ASN A 110 17.23 18.44 1.78
C ASN A 110 16.36 17.44 1.01
N TYR A 111 16.62 16.14 1.13
CA TYR A 111 15.98 15.08 0.32
C TYR A 111 15.20 14.04 1.12
N SER A 112 15.01 14.22 2.44
CA SER A 112 14.40 13.25 3.35
C SER A 112 12.99 12.82 2.94
N ASN A 113 12.24 13.70 2.28
CA ASN A 113 10.90 13.41 1.75
C ASN A 113 10.90 12.65 0.41
N SER A 114 12.05 12.47 -0.22
CA SER A 114 12.16 11.91 -1.57
C SER A 114 13.18 10.77 -1.69
N THR A 115 13.94 10.48 -0.62
CA THR A 115 14.99 9.45 -0.63
C THR A 115 14.84 8.47 0.53
N VAL A 116 15.39 7.27 0.35
CA VAL A 116 15.53 6.28 1.42
C VAL A 116 16.79 6.59 2.23
N ALA A 117 16.68 6.61 3.56
CA ALA A 117 17.84 6.77 4.45
C ALA A 117 18.78 5.55 4.33
N ILE A 118 20.02 5.79 3.91
CA ILE A 118 21.03 4.75 3.62
C ILE A 118 22.39 5.22 4.11
N SER A 119 23.19 4.32 4.68
CA SER A 119 24.60 4.56 4.95
C SER A 119 25.47 3.45 4.35
N ALA A 120 26.78 3.67 4.29
CA ALA A 120 27.75 2.62 3.96
C ALA A 120 28.56 2.27 5.19
N SER A 121 28.37 1.06 5.72
CA SER A 121 29.07 0.54 6.91
C SER A 121 30.47 0.02 6.56
N VAL A 122 30.64 -0.53 5.35
CA VAL A 122 31.89 -1.10 4.85
C VAL A 122 32.10 -0.70 3.39
N LEU A 123 33.33 -0.37 3.01
CA LEU A 123 33.72 -0.03 1.64
C LEU A 123 34.78 -1.00 1.10
N PRO A 124 34.80 -1.28 -0.21
CA PRO A 124 35.73 -2.25 -0.81
C PRO A 124 37.21 -2.01 -0.53
N SER A 125 37.62 -0.73 -0.49
CA SER A 125 38.99 -0.32 -0.21
C SER A 125 39.02 1.10 0.36
N ARG A 126 40.22 1.61 0.68
CA ARG A 126 40.38 2.95 1.24
C ARG A 126 40.06 4.08 0.25
N GLY A 127 40.11 3.84 -1.06
CA GLY A 127 39.79 4.86 -2.07
C GLY A 127 38.30 5.02 -2.37
N TRP A 128 37.46 4.06 -1.96
CA TRP A 128 36.04 4.11 -2.22
C TRP A 128 35.33 5.14 -1.32
N TYR A 129 34.27 5.73 -1.86
CA TYR A 129 33.34 6.59 -1.16
C TYR A 129 31.91 6.24 -1.55
N VAL A 130 30.99 6.55 -0.64
CA VAL A 130 29.54 6.50 -0.88
C VAL A 130 28.96 7.85 -0.47
N GLY A 131 28.14 8.43 -1.34
CA GLY A 131 27.50 9.73 -1.12
C GLY A 131 26.15 9.82 -1.82
N CYS A 132 25.27 10.68 -1.30
CA CYS A 132 24.01 10.99 -1.97
C CYS A 132 24.31 11.98 -3.10
N GLY A 133 24.06 11.57 -4.34
CA GLY A 133 24.17 12.44 -5.50
C GLY A 133 22.88 13.22 -5.76
N TRP A 134 23.00 14.21 -6.63
CA TRP A 134 21.86 14.91 -7.22
C TRP A 134 20.93 13.92 -7.92
N GLY A 135 19.61 14.10 -7.78
CA GLY A 135 18.62 13.26 -8.46
C GLY A 135 18.26 11.95 -7.75
N MET A 136 18.40 11.89 -6.42
CA MET A 136 17.98 10.73 -5.60
C MET A 136 18.76 9.45 -5.93
N GLN A 137 20.04 9.60 -6.27
CA GLN A 137 20.94 8.49 -6.59
C GLN A 137 22.03 8.35 -5.53
N LEU A 138 22.37 7.12 -5.16
CA LEU A 138 23.54 6.82 -4.36
C LEU A 138 24.74 6.61 -5.27
N HIS A 139 25.77 7.44 -5.12
CA HIS A 139 27.03 7.33 -5.86
C HIS A 139 27.99 6.47 -5.06
N MET A 140 28.58 5.46 -5.70
CA MET A 140 29.46 4.47 -5.06
C MET A 140 30.64 4.18 -6.00
N GLY A 141 31.85 4.57 -5.60
CA GLY A 141 33.03 4.36 -6.44
C GLY A 141 34.28 4.91 -5.79
N ALA A 142 35.38 4.94 -6.53
CA ALA A 142 36.64 5.49 -6.07
C ALA A 142 37.26 6.40 -7.14
N PRO A 143 37.67 7.64 -6.82
CA PRO A 143 38.27 8.54 -7.81
C PRO A 143 39.55 7.96 -8.44
N ASN A 144 40.34 7.23 -7.63
CA ASN A 144 41.67 6.74 -8.01
C ASN A 144 41.76 5.21 -8.08
N GLU A 145 40.66 4.49 -7.87
CA GLU A 145 40.63 3.03 -7.96
C GLU A 145 39.53 2.61 -8.92
N THR A 146 39.87 1.76 -9.88
CA THR A 146 38.92 1.29 -10.90
C THR A 146 38.92 -0.23 -10.91
N VAL A 147 37.79 -0.84 -11.23
CA VAL A 147 37.69 -2.29 -11.38
C VAL A 147 37.96 -2.62 -12.84
N SER A 148 39.14 -3.18 -13.13
CA SER A 148 39.55 -3.49 -14.50
C SER A 148 38.73 -4.65 -15.09
N PRO A 149 38.62 -4.75 -16.43
CA PRO A 149 38.06 -5.95 -17.07
C PRO A 149 38.76 -7.22 -16.59
N GLY A 150 37.98 -8.25 -16.26
CA GLY A 150 38.45 -9.50 -15.65
C GLY A 150 38.66 -9.44 -14.13
N SER A 151 38.44 -8.28 -13.49
CA SER A 151 38.52 -8.11 -12.04
C SER A 151 37.14 -8.03 -11.39
N TYR A 152 37.13 -8.06 -10.06
CA TYR A 152 35.92 -7.90 -9.24
C TYR A 152 36.22 -7.03 -8.01
N PHE A 153 35.16 -6.57 -7.34
CA PHE A 153 35.23 -5.96 -6.02
C PHE A 153 34.33 -6.69 -5.02
N THR A 154 34.71 -6.63 -3.75
CA THR A 154 33.93 -7.14 -2.60
C THR A 154 34.00 -6.13 -1.46
N GLY A 155 33.13 -6.24 -0.46
CA GLY A 155 33.23 -5.44 0.77
C GLY A 155 32.49 -4.11 0.73
N LEU A 156 31.65 -3.88 -0.28
CA LEU A 156 30.68 -2.79 -0.24
C LEU A 156 29.47 -3.25 0.57
N GLU A 157 29.20 -2.64 1.72
CA GLU A 157 28.00 -2.91 2.52
C GLU A 157 27.23 -1.61 2.76
N LEU A 158 25.96 -1.61 2.38
CA LEU A 158 25.01 -0.54 2.68
C LEU A 158 24.11 -0.94 3.85
N GLN A 159 23.69 0.03 4.66
CA GLN A 159 22.72 -0.15 5.73
C GLN A 159 21.48 0.70 5.51
N SER A 160 20.31 0.15 5.76
CA SER A 160 19.05 0.89 5.72
C SER A 160 17.96 0.22 6.57
N LYS A 161 16.99 1.03 7.01
CA LYS A 161 15.72 0.51 7.57
C LYS A 161 14.71 0.13 6.47
N GLY A 162 15.01 0.41 5.20
CA GLY A 162 14.19 -0.04 4.07
C GLY A 162 14.26 -1.55 3.87
N LEU A 163 13.15 -2.15 3.45
CA LEU A 163 13.03 -3.55 3.03
C LEU A 163 13.80 -3.79 1.73
N PRO A 164 14.17 -5.03 1.41
CA PRO A 164 14.70 -5.36 0.09
C PRO A 164 13.69 -5.04 -1.02
N GLY A 165 14.14 -4.34 -2.05
CA GLY A 165 13.38 -4.03 -3.25
C GLY A 165 14.28 -4.05 -4.48
N ILE A 166 13.68 -4.08 -5.67
CA ILE A 166 14.42 -4.04 -6.93
C ILE A 166 14.74 -2.59 -7.27
N ARG A 167 16.03 -2.26 -7.41
CA ARG A 167 16.54 -0.92 -7.75
C ARG A 167 17.27 -0.93 -9.08
N THR A 168 17.12 0.15 -9.83
CA THR A 168 17.94 0.41 -11.01
C THR A 168 19.35 0.81 -10.56
N ILE A 169 20.36 0.29 -11.24
CA ILE A 169 21.75 0.67 -11.04
C ILE A 169 22.41 0.96 -12.38
N VAL A 170 23.24 2.01 -12.40
CA VAL A 170 24.04 2.42 -13.55
C VAL A 170 25.51 2.23 -13.20
N PHE A 171 26.23 1.47 -14.02
CA PHE A 171 27.68 1.31 -13.94
C PHE A 171 28.33 2.27 -14.93
N VAL A 172 29.22 3.11 -14.42
CA VAL A 172 29.87 4.18 -15.15
C VAL A 172 31.34 3.81 -15.34
N PRO A 173 31.80 3.63 -16.59
CA PRO A 173 33.21 3.37 -16.83
C PRO A 173 34.08 4.58 -16.51
N TYR A 174 35.35 4.34 -16.22
CA TYR A 174 36.36 5.38 -16.21
C TYR A 174 36.49 5.95 -17.62
N PHE A 175 36.33 7.27 -17.71
CA PHE A 175 36.35 7.99 -18.95
C PHE A 175 37.35 9.13 -18.85
N GLU A 176 38.46 9.04 -19.58
CA GLU A 176 39.47 10.10 -19.64
C GLU A 176 39.11 11.05 -20.78
N ASP A 177 38.45 12.16 -20.44
CA ASP A 177 37.92 13.10 -21.44
C ASP A 177 38.99 13.55 -22.45
N ARG A 178 40.24 13.72 -22.00
CA ARG A 178 41.38 14.13 -22.86
C ARG A 178 41.81 13.09 -23.90
N LEU A 179 41.52 11.81 -23.67
CA LEU A 179 41.91 10.74 -24.61
C LEU A 179 40.87 10.54 -25.70
N TYR A 180 39.60 10.81 -25.40
CA TYR A 180 38.48 10.49 -26.30
C TYR A 180 37.89 11.73 -26.98
N PHE A 181 38.14 12.91 -26.43
CA PHE A 181 37.71 14.17 -27.01
C PHE A 181 38.95 15.02 -27.28
N TYR A 182 39.15 15.42 -28.54
CA TYR A 182 40.24 16.31 -28.95
C TYR A 182 40.22 17.61 -28.12
N SER A 183 41.39 18.23 -27.92
CA SER A 183 41.47 19.46 -27.12
C SER A 183 40.53 20.51 -27.68
N MET A 184 39.69 21.09 -26.81
CA MET A 184 38.70 22.11 -27.16
C MET A 184 39.32 23.48 -27.47
N ASP A 185 40.53 23.50 -28.04
CA ASP A 185 41.23 24.74 -28.41
C ASP A 185 40.53 25.47 -29.58
N ASP A 186 39.55 24.82 -30.23
CA ASP A 186 38.68 25.44 -31.22
C ASP A 186 37.39 25.99 -30.57
N THR A 187 37.36 27.31 -30.37
CA THR A 187 36.34 28.03 -29.58
C THR A 187 34.93 28.01 -30.18
N VAL A 188 34.78 27.59 -31.44
CA VAL A 188 33.50 27.60 -32.17
C VAL A 188 32.65 26.35 -31.91
N HIS A 189 33.20 25.29 -31.30
CA HIS A 189 32.49 24.02 -31.07
C HIS A 189 32.28 23.61 -29.60
N GLN A 190 32.56 24.50 -28.65
CA GLN A 190 32.55 24.16 -27.22
C GLN A 190 31.18 23.68 -26.69
N TRP A 191 30.07 24.30 -27.09
CA TRP A 191 28.73 23.95 -26.57
C TRP A 191 28.16 22.65 -27.18
N GLN A 192 28.34 22.43 -28.48
CA GLN A 192 27.99 21.16 -29.12
C GLN A 192 28.88 20.01 -28.61
N GLY A 193 30.11 20.33 -28.18
CA GLY A 193 31.03 19.39 -27.54
C GLY A 193 30.45 18.79 -26.26
N PHE A 194 29.91 19.57 -25.33
CA PHE A 194 29.44 19.02 -24.04
C PHE A 194 28.24 18.09 -24.17
N GLU A 195 27.21 18.46 -24.95
CA GLU A 195 26.05 17.59 -25.17
C GLU A 195 26.44 16.29 -25.88
N TYR A 196 27.33 16.39 -26.88
CA TYR A 196 27.88 15.21 -27.54
C TYR A 196 28.67 14.34 -26.56
N GLN A 197 29.54 14.93 -25.74
CA GLN A 197 30.31 14.21 -24.71
C GLN A 197 29.39 13.49 -23.72
N ASP A 198 28.34 14.16 -23.23
CA ASP A 198 27.38 13.57 -22.31
C ASP A 198 26.57 12.44 -22.97
N SER A 199 26.23 12.58 -24.26
CA SER A 199 25.58 11.50 -25.02
C SER A 199 26.46 10.26 -25.16
N ILE A 200 27.77 10.44 -25.40
CA ILE A 200 28.73 9.34 -25.45
C ILE A 200 28.91 8.73 -24.06
N LYS A 201 29.04 9.54 -23.01
CA LYS A 201 29.14 9.08 -21.62
C LYS A 201 27.91 8.29 -21.20
N ASP A 202 26.71 8.69 -21.60
CA ASP A 202 25.50 7.93 -21.31
C ASP A 202 25.44 6.62 -22.10
N MET A 203 25.87 6.64 -23.37
CA MET A 203 25.90 5.45 -24.23
C MET A 203 26.88 4.36 -23.73
N VAL A 204 28.02 4.74 -23.13
CA VAL A 204 29.00 3.76 -22.63
C VAL A 204 28.65 3.18 -21.25
N ASN A 205 27.65 3.73 -20.57
CA ASN A 205 27.17 3.23 -19.29
C ASN A 205 26.42 1.91 -19.46
N PHE A 206 26.57 1.02 -18.48
CA PHE A 206 25.75 -0.18 -18.39
C PHE A 206 24.64 0.01 -17.37
N ARG A 207 23.39 -0.36 -17.71
CA ARG A 207 22.24 -0.26 -16.81
C ARG A 207 21.74 -1.66 -16.46
N SER A 208 21.51 -1.91 -15.18
CA SER A 208 20.99 -3.18 -14.68
C SER A 208 20.03 -2.95 -13.51
N ARG A 209 19.59 -4.04 -12.88
CA ARG A 209 18.84 -4.01 -11.62
C ARG A 209 19.54 -4.85 -10.57
N THR A 210 19.40 -4.46 -9.31
CA THR A 210 19.92 -5.17 -8.14
C THR A 210 18.91 -5.08 -7.00
N VAL A 211 19.09 -5.89 -5.95
CA VAL A 211 18.40 -5.67 -4.68
C VAL A 211 19.04 -4.50 -3.97
N GLY A 212 18.20 -3.55 -3.53
CA GLY A 212 18.56 -2.41 -2.68
C GLY A 212 17.38 -2.00 -1.80
N PRO A 213 17.54 -1.03 -0.91
CA PRO A 213 16.50 -0.69 0.07
C PRO A 213 15.32 0.08 -0.53
N ILE A 214 14.10 -0.30 -0.15
CA ILE A 214 12.83 0.38 -0.44
C ILE A 214 12.01 0.57 0.85
N LEU A 215 11.32 1.70 0.99
CA LEU A 215 10.46 1.93 2.14
C LEU A 215 9.10 1.25 1.94
N PRO A 216 8.54 0.60 2.99
CA PRO A 216 7.21 0.03 2.90
C PRO A 216 6.14 1.15 2.77
N PRO A 217 4.95 0.83 2.25
CA PRO A 217 3.86 1.78 2.12
C PRO A 217 3.41 2.29 3.50
N ALA A 218 3.04 3.58 3.56
CA ALA A 218 2.51 4.21 4.76
C ALA A 218 1.15 3.63 5.18
N GLN A 219 0.36 3.20 4.20
CA GLN A 219 -0.86 2.44 4.40
C GLN A 219 -0.63 1.02 3.93
N PHE A 220 -0.50 0.09 4.87
CA PHE A 220 -0.28 -1.32 4.55
C PHE A 220 -1.59 -2.00 4.18
N GLU A 221 -1.64 -2.62 3.00
CA GLU A 221 -2.77 -3.40 2.51
C GLU A 221 -2.29 -4.85 2.23
N PRO A 222 -2.63 -5.84 3.07
CA PRO A 222 -2.10 -7.20 2.95
C PRO A 222 -2.32 -7.84 1.57
N LEU A 223 -3.49 -7.63 0.96
CA LEU A 223 -3.81 -8.17 -0.36
C LEU A 223 -2.92 -7.57 -1.45
N ARG A 224 -2.75 -6.25 -1.47
CA ARG A 224 -1.87 -5.56 -2.41
C ARG A 224 -0.42 -5.96 -2.21
N TRP A 225 -0.01 -6.22 -0.97
CA TRP A 225 1.33 -6.72 -0.67
C TRP A 225 1.59 -8.12 -1.22
N CYS A 226 0.58 -9.00 -1.24
CA CYS A 226 0.68 -10.29 -1.93
C CYS A 226 0.92 -10.11 -3.43
N ASP A 227 0.29 -9.10 -4.06
CA ASP A 227 0.56 -8.79 -5.47
C ASP A 227 1.98 -8.25 -5.70
N THR A 228 2.51 -7.46 -4.75
CA THR A 228 3.92 -7.03 -4.76
C THR A 228 4.86 -8.24 -4.72
N LEU A 229 4.63 -9.22 -3.84
CA LEU A 229 5.44 -10.44 -3.74
C LEU A 229 5.40 -11.28 -5.03
N ARG A 230 4.24 -11.37 -5.68
CA ARG A 230 4.09 -12.00 -7.00
C ARG A 230 4.88 -11.26 -8.08
N SER A 231 4.77 -9.93 -8.11
CA SER A 231 5.54 -9.08 -9.03
C SER A 231 7.05 -9.24 -8.82
N PHE A 232 7.52 -9.28 -7.57
CA PHE A 232 8.93 -9.55 -7.25
C PHE A 232 9.37 -10.93 -7.72
N SER A 233 8.52 -11.96 -7.61
CA SER A 233 8.84 -13.30 -8.11
C SER A 233 9.02 -13.29 -9.64
N GLN A 234 8.13 -12.63 -10.37
CA GLN A 234 8.21 -12.50 -11.83
C GLN A 234 9.44 -11.70 -12.27
N GLN A 235 9.68 -10.53 -11.67
CA GLN A 235 10.87 -9.74 -11.98
C GLN A 235 12.17 -10.48 -11.63
N SER A 236 12.17 -11.26 -10.55
CA SER A 236 13.33 -12.11 -10.20
C SER A 236 13.57 -13.20 -11.25
N ARG A 237 12.51 -13.73 -11.90
CA ARG A 237 12.65 -14.64 -13.03
C ARG A 237 13.26 -13.96 -14.26
N GLU A 238 12.78 -12.75 -14.60
CA GLU A 238 13.31 -11.94 -15.71
C GLU A 238 14.79 -11.59 -15.51
N LEU A 239 15.20 -11.34 -14.27
CA LEU A 239 16.58 -11.04 -13.88
C LEU A 239 17.44 -12.31 -13.67
N LEU A 240 16.88 -13.50 -13.94
CA LEU A 240 17.53 -14.80 -13.75
C LEU A 240 17.95 -15.11 -12.30
N TRP A 241 17.39 -14.40 -11.31
CA TRP A 241 17.55 -14.70 -9.88
C TRP A 241 16.73 -15.92 -9.44
N ILE A 242 15.68 -16.25 -10.20
CA ILE A 242 14.95 -17.53 -10.13
C ILE A 242 15.18 -18.23 -11.47
N PRO A 243 16.15 -19.14 -11.61
CA PRO A 243 16.51 -19.68 -12.93
C PRO A 243 15.45 -20.59 -13.56
N ALA A 244 14.69 -21.32 -12.73
CA ALA A 244 13.77 -22.36 -13.18
C ALA A 244 12.29 -21.95 -13.06
N ASP A 245 11.49 -22.23 -14.10
CA ASP A 245 10.05 -21.91 -14.11
C ASP A 245 9.27 -22.67 -13.04
N GLY A 246 9.70 -23.90 -12.71
CA GLY A 246 9.10 -24.69 -11.63
C GLY A 246 9.16 -23.95 -10.28
N THR A 247 10.31 -23.34 -9.97
CA THR A 247 10.50 -22.54 -8.75
C THR A 247 9.63 -21.28 -8.77
N LEU A 248 9.56 -20.57 -9.90
CA LEU A 248 8.68 -19.41 -10.05
C LEU A 248 7.21 -19.78 -9.82
N ASN A 249 6.72 -20.81 -10.51
CA ASN A 249 5.32 -21.23 -10.46
C ASN A 249 4.91 -21.66 -9.05
N LYS A 250 5.82 -22.30 -8.31
CA LYS A 250 5.63 -22.64 -6.89
C LYS A 250 5.33 -21.40 -6.05
N TYR A 251 6.18 -20.37 -6.09
CA TYR A 251 5.97 -19.15 -5.30
C TYR A 251 4.77 -18.33 -5.77
N LEU A 252 4.48 -18.29 -7.07
CA LEU A 252 3.26 -17.65 -7.57
C LEU A 252 1.99 -18.33 -7.07
N SER A 253 1.99 -19.67 -6.98
CA SER A 253 0.88 -20.43 -6.41
C SER A 253 0.73 -20.14 -4.91
N HIS A 254 1.82 -20.16 -4.16
CA HIS A 254 1.82 -19.83 -2.73
C HIS A 254 1.27 -18.45 -2.44
N PHE A 255 1.74 -17.41 -3.13
CA PHE A 255 1.23 -16.05 -2.91
C PHE A 255 -0.21 -15.86 -3.39
N THR A 256 -0.66 -16.63 -4.38
CA THR A 256 -2.09 -16.70 -4.75
C THR A 256 -2.91 -17.34 -3.64
N HIS A 257 -2.47 -18.46 -3.07
CA HIS A 257 -3.17 -19.12 -1.98
C HIS A 257 -3.22 -18.24 -0.72
N LEU A 258 -2.09 -17.62 -0.36
CA LEU A 258 -2.00 -16.69 0.75
C LEU A 258 -2.98 -15.52 0.58
N ARG A 259 -3.05 -14.94 -0.62
CA ARG A 259 -4.03 -13.90 -0.93
C ARG A 259 -5.45 -14.38 -0.71
N THR A 260 -5.81 -15.58 -1.21
CA THR A 260 -7.15 -16.16 -1.00
C THR A 260 -7.48 -16.32 0.49
N ARG A 261 -6.53 -16.80 1.30
CA ARG A 261 -6.69 -16.96 2.75
C ARG A 261 -6.91 -15.62 3.45
N ILE A 262 -6.10 -14.61 3.13
CA ILE A 262 -6.27 -13.25 3.67
C ILE A 262 -7.63 -12.68 3.25
N GLN A 263 -8.03 -12.86 2.00
CA GLN A 263 -9.29 -12.37 1.47
C GLN A 263 -10.50 -13.03 2.14
N SER A 264 -10.40 -14.31 2.51
CA SER A 264 -11.43 -15.03 3.25
C SER A 264 -11.35 -14.84 4.77
N ASN A 265 -10.56 -13.87 5.25
CA ASN A 265 -10.27 -13.63 6.68
C ASN A 265 -9.75 -14.87 7.45
N ASP A 266 -9.16 -15.84 6.75
CA ASP A 266 -8.53 -17.02 7.35
C ASP A 266 -7.09 -16.69 7.77
N ILE A 267 -6.95 -15.92 8.85
CA ILE A 267 -5.66 -15.43 9.34
C ILE A 267 -4.75 -16.59 9.82
N ARG A 268 -5.34 -17.68 10.34
CA ARG A 268 -4.58 -18.88 10.72
C ARG A 268 -4.01 -19.56 9.49
N GLY A 269 -4.84 -19.88 8.50
CA GLY A 269 -4.38 -20.49 7.25
C GLY A 269 -3.41 -19.60 6.47
N ALA A 270 -3.59 -18.27 6.51
CA ALA A 270 -2.65 -17.32 5.93
C ALA A 270 -1.26 -17.41 6.60
N ARG A 271 -1.21 -17.47 7.93
CA ARG A 271 0.05 -17.63 8.66
C ARG A 271 0.72 -18.97 8.44
N ASP A 272 -0.04 -20.05 8.41
CA ASP A 272 0.49 -21.38 8.12
C ASP A 272 1.10 -21.42 6.71
N THR A 273 0.41 -20.79 5.73
CA THR A 273 0.94 -20.61 4.38
C THR A 273 2.23 -19.78 4.37
N ILE A 274 2.32 -18.69 5.13
CA ILE A 274 3.55 -17.91 5.25
C ILE A 274 4.68 -18.73 5.87
N ALA A 275 4.41 -19.49 6.93
CA ALA A 275 5.40 -20.35 7.58
C ALA A 275 5.95 -21.40 6.60
N GLN A 276 5.07 -21.98 5.77
CA GLN A 276 5.47 -22.88 4.69
C GLN A 276 6.36 -22.16 3.66
N ILE A 277 5.95 -20.99 3.17
CA ILE A 277 6.73 -20.19 2.20
C ILE A 277 8.13 -19.91 2.75
N LEU A 278 8.25 -19.44 4.00
CA LEU A 278 9.53 -19.13 4.62
C LEU A 278 10.42 -20.38 4.78
N THR A 279 9.82 -21.53 5.10
CA THR A 279 10.54 -22.81 5.17
C THR A 279 11.09 -23.21 3.80
N GLU A 280 10.27 -23.13 2.75
CA GLU A 280 10.68 -23.47 1.38
C GLU A 280 11.70 -22.48 0.81
N LEU A 281 11.58 -21.17 1.10
CA LEU A 281 12.59 -20.16 0.73
C LEU A 281 13.97 -20.51 1.31
N ASN A 282 14.03 -20.98 2.56
CA ASN A 282 15.29 -21.42 3.16
C ASN A 282 15.85 -22.67 2.47
N GLN A 283 15.00 -23.64 2.11
CA GLN A 283 15.44 -24.85 1.39
C GLN A 283 15.99 -24.51 -0.01
N ASP A 284 15.24 -23.69 -0.75
CA ASP A 284 15.56 -23.30 -2.12
C ASP A 284 16.77 -22.36 -2.24
N SER A 285 17.15 -21.69 -1.13
CA SER A 285 18.33 -20.80 -1.08
C SER A 285 19.67 -21.49 -1.40
N SER A 286 19.69 -22.82 -1.38
CA SER A 286 20.87 -23.64 -1.68
C SER A 286 21.16 -23.85 -3.17
N GLY A 287 20.26 -23.42 -4.07
CA GLY A 287 20.51 -23.52 -5.52
C GLY A 287 19.34 -23.24 -6.45
N ALA A 288 18.10 -23.18 -5.95
CA ALA A 288 16.93 -22.82 -6.75
C ALA A 288 16.68 -21.30 -6.80
N LEU A 289 17.24 -20.55 -5.84
CA LEU A 289 17.18 -19.10 -5.75
C LEU A 289 18.60 -18.54 -5.62
N THR A 290 18.87 -17.41 -6.26
CA THR A 290 20.06 -16.61 -5.93
C THR A 290 19.85 -15.87 -4.60
N SER A 291 20.89 -15.28 -4.04
CA SER A 291 20.80 -14.52 -2.78
C SER A 291 19.85 -13.32 -2.88
N GLU A 292 19.74 -12.73 -4.08
CA GLU A 292 18.84 -11.63 -4.39
C GLU A 292 17.37 -12.05 -4.32
N ALA A 293 16.98 -13.11 -5.05
CA ALA A 293 15.60 -13.60 -5.03
C ALA A 293 15.21 -14.07 -3.63
N TYR A 294 16.11 -14.78 -2.96
CA TYR A 294 15.90 -15.22 -1.59
C TYR A 294 15.66 -14.05 -0.64
N ALA A 295 16.54 -13.04 -0.62
CA ALA A 295 16.40 -11.87 0.25
C ALA A 295 15.12 -11.09 -0.06
N LEU A 296 14.84 -10.87 -1.35
CA LEU A 296 13.67 -10.12 -1.81
C LEU A 296 12.37 -10.80 -1.36
N LEU A 297 12.24 -12.12 -1.55
CA LEU A 297 11.02 -12.83 -1.18
C LEU A 297 10.92 -13.06 0.33
N ARG A 298 12.01 -13.46 0.99
CA ARG A 298 12.01 -13.79 2.42
C ARG A 298 11.65 -12.59 3.28
N TYR A 299 12.40 -11.50 3.18
CA TYR A 299 12.21 -10.37 4.09
C TYR A 299 10.89 -9.62 3.84
N ASN A 300 10.40 -9.56 2.59
CA ASN A 300 9.07 -9.00 2.32
C ASN A 300 7.94 -9.92 2.77
N THR A 301 8.15 -11.24 2.83
CA THR A 301 7.20 -12.21 3.40
C THR A 301 7.19 -12.16 4.94
N GLU A 302 8.36 -12.05 5.58
CA GLU A 302 8.46 -11.80 7.03
C GLU A 302 7.80 -10.46 7.40
N TYR A 303 7.98 -9.42 6.57
CA TYR A 303 7.27 -8.16 6.76
C TYR A 303 5.76 -8.36 6.70
N LEU A 304 5.22 -9.04 5.67
CA LEU A 304 3.78 -9.37 5.59
C LEU A 304 3.29 -10.08 6.86
N LEU A 305 4.02 -11.10 7.34
CA LEU A 305 3.69 -11.81 8.58
C LEU A 305 3.59 -10.88 9.78
N SER A 306 4.51 -9.91 9.91
CA SER A 306 4.52 -8.93 11.00
C SER A 306 3.34 -7.96 10.96
N GLN A 307 2.73 -7.80 9.78
CA GLN A 307 1.58 -6.92 9.58
C GLN A 307 0.25 -7.64 9.71
N LEU A 308 0.23 -8.98 9.72
CA LEU A 308 -1.01 -9.73 9.96
C LEU A 308 -1.38 -9.67 11.46
N PRO A 309 -2.67 -9.50 11.82
CA PRO A 309 -3.12 -9.46 13.21
C PRO A 309 -2.68 -10.74 13.93
N PRO A 310 -1.95 -10.70 15.06
CA PRO A 310 -1.38 -11.90 15.70
C PRO A 310 -2.40 -13.03 15.82
N LEU A 311 -1.96 -14.29 15.68
CA LEU A 311 -2.83 -15.39 16.12
C LEU A 311 -3.09 -15.15 17.59
N GLN A 312 -4.36 -14.95 17.92
CA GLN A 312 -4.79 -15.00 19.31
C GLN A 312 -4.30 -16.35 19.83
N SER A 313 -3.40 -16.32 20.81
CA SER A 313 -2.78 -17.53 21.33
C SER A 313 -3.91 -18.48 21.74
N ASP A 314 -3.75 -19.78 21.46
CA ASP A 314 -4.78 -20.76 21.84
C ASP A 314 -5.06 -20.76 23.37
N THR A 315 -4.19 -20.12 24.18
CA THR A 315 -4.45 -19.79 25.59
C THR A 315 -5.49 -18.69 25.83
N ILE A 316 -5.60 -17.66 24.99
CA ILE A 316 -6.65 -16.61 25.11
C ILE A 316 -8.01 -17.14 24.61
N ASN A 317 -8.01 -17.98 23.58
CA ASN A 317 -9.23 -18.53 22.96
C ASN A 317 -10.09 -19.37 23.90
N SER A 318 -9.54 -19.85 25.03
CA SER A 318 -10.31 -20.57 26.04
C SER A 318 -10.92 -19.67 27.12
N TYR A 319 -10.39 -18.46 27.33
CA TYR A 319 -10.73 -17.63 28.49
C TYR A 319 -11.59 -16.41 28.18
N TYR A 320 -11.58 -15.87 26.96
CA TYR A 320 -12.33 -14.65 26.63
C TYR A 320 -13.32 -14.89 25.48
N PRO A 321 -14.54 -14.31 25.54
CA PRO A 321 -15.46 -14.30 24.42
C PRO A 321 -14.91 -13.42 23.29
N TYR A 322 -14.86 -13.94 22.08
CA TYR A 322 -14.24 -13.26 20.94
C TYR A 322 -15.08 -13.43 19.67
N LEU A 323 -14.92 -12.49 18.74
CA LEU A 323 -15.65 -12.42 17.49
C LEU A 323 -14.68 -12.65 16.32
N TYR A 324 -14.77 -13.80 15.67
CA TYR A 324 -14.01 -14.10 14.46
C TYR A 324 -14.59 -13.39 13.24
N HIS A 325 -15.91 -13.39 13.15
CA HIS A 325 -16.61 -12.97 11.94
C HIS A 325 -17.99 -12.41 12.27
N VAL A 326 -18.30 -11.22 11.76
CA VAL A 326 -19.63 -10.63 11.85
C VAL A 326 -20.05 -10.25 10.44
N ASP A 327 -21.12 -10.86 9.96
CA ASP A 327 -21.74 -10.48 8.70
C ASP A 327 -22.57 -9.23 8.95
N LEU A 328 -22.14 -8.08 8.44
CA LEU A 328 -22.88 -6.83 8.53
C LEU A 328 -23.27 -6.38 7.13
N HIS A 329 -24.56 -6.14 6.95
CA HIS A 329 -25.13 -5.57 5.75
C HIS A 329 -25.62 -4.16 6.01
N CYS A 330 -25.25 -3.23 5.14
CA CYS A 330 -25.76 -1.86 5.18
C CYS A 330 -26.46 -1.50 3.87
N THR A 331 -27.67 -0.94 4.00
CA THR A 331 -28.37 -0.27 2.92
C THR A 331 -28.40 1.23 3.19
N ALA A 332 -28.34 2.06 2.14
CA ALA A 332 -28.59 3.49 2.28
C ALA A 332 -29.80 3.92 1.46
N GLY A 333 -30.60 4.82 2.01
CA GLY A 333 -31.68 5.52 1.34
C GLY A 333 -31.46 7.03 1.41
N TYR A 334 -31.99 7.79 0.45
CA TYR A 334 -31.92 9.25 0.43
C TYR A 334 -33.33 9.86 0.38
N SER A 335 -33.60 10.82 1.26
CA SER A 335 -34.83 11.62 1.26
C SER A 335 -34.57 12.98 0.63
N PRO A 336 -35.04 13.26 -0.60
CA PRO A 336 -34.80 14.53 -1.28
C PRO A 336 -35.38 15.75 -0.54
N GLN A 337 -36.50 15.56 0.15
CA GLN A 337 -37.20 16.64 0.86
C GLN A 337 -36.40 17.14 2.06
N SER A 338 -35.81 16.23 2.83
CA SER A 338 -34.99 16.56 4.00
C SER A 338 -33.50 16.66 3.69
N ARG A 339 -33.07 16.19 2.50
CA ARG A 339 -31.66 15.99 2.12
C ARG A 339 -30.87 15.17 3.14
N VAL A 340 -31.50 14.11 3.64
CA VAL A 340 -30.93 13.22 4.66
C VAL A 340 -30.83 11.81 4.11
N PHE A 341 -29.68 11.20 4.33
CA PHE A 341 -29.46 9.77 4.13
C PHE A 341 -29.88 8.99 5.37
N THR A 342 -30.50 7.84 5.15
CA THR A 342 -30.73 6.81 6.17
C THR A 342 -29.84 5.62 5.85
N TYR A 343 -29.05 5.19 6.82
CA TYR A 343 -28.18 4.01 6.77
C TYR A 343 -28.82 2.94 7.66
N ALA A 344 -29.38 1.90 7.06
CA ALA A 344 -29.95 0.78 7.80
C ALA A 344 -28.93 -0.37 7.86
N TYR A 345 -28.67 -0.87 9.07
CA TYR A 345 -27.72 -1.93 9.35
C TYR A 345 -28.45 -3.15 9.90
N ASP A 346 -28.18 -4.28 9.28
CA ASP A 346 -28.62 -5.60 9.70
C ASP A 346 -27.39 -6.53 9.71
N GLY A 347 -27.38 -7.55 10.56
CA GLY A 347 -26.22 -8.43 10.61
C GLY A 347 -26.43 -9.71 11.39
N VAL A 348 -25.43 -10.57 11.36
CA VAL A 348 -25.42 -11.88 12.00
C VAL A 348 -24.15 -12.04 12.82
N ASN A 349 -24.30 -12.42 14.08
CA ASN A 349 -23.17 -12.90 14.86
C ASN A 349 -22.87 -14.34 14.38
N HIS A 350 -21.77 -14.55 13.65
CA HIS A 350 -21.50 -15.85 13.05
C HIS A 350 -21.44 -16.98 14.10
N ILE A 351 -21.96 -18.18 13.79
CA ILE A 351 -22.09 -19.29 14.74
C ILE A 351 -20.74 -19.78 15.32
N ASN A 352 -19.65 -19.52 14.61
CA ASN A 352 -18.29 -19.87 15.04
C ASN A 352 -17.69 -18.88 16.06
N ASN A 353 -18.35 -17.74 16.32
CA ASN A 353 -17.89 -16.82 17.35
C ASN A 353 -18.10 -17.43 18.74
N ALA A 354 -17.21 -17.11 19.68
CA ALA A 354 -17.36 -17.54 21.07
C ALA A 354 -18.04 -16.45 21.93
N GLY A 355 -18.03 -15.20 21.47
CA GLY A 355 -18.65 -14.07 22.15
C GLY A 355 -20.01 -13.66 21.58
N SER A 356 -20.85 -13.13 22.45
CA SER A 356 -22.04 -12.38 22.03
C SER A 356 -21.65 -10.95 21.67
N ILE A 357 -22.30 -10.34 20.69
CA ILE A 357 -22.07 -8.93 20.33
C ILE A 357 -22.67 -8.02 21.40
N TRP A 358 -21.86 -7.08 21.88
CA TRP A 358 -22.27 -6.06 22.83
C TRP A 358 -22.34 -4.67 22.21
N ILE A 359 -21.27 -4.25 21.53
CA ILE A 359 -21.17 -2.91 20.94
C ILE A 359 -20.78 -3.02 19.48
N MET A 360 -21.42 -2.22 18.64
CA MET A 360 -21.01 -1.95 17.28
C MET A 360 -20.60 -0.48 17.15
N CYS A 361 -19.42 -0.22 16.62
CA CYS A 361 -18.87 1.10 16.39
C CYS A 361 -18.66 1.33 14.90
N ILE A 362 -19.24 2.40 14.36
CA ILE A 362 -19.03 2.84 12.98
C ILE A 362 -18.27 4.16 13.02
N ASP A 363 -17.12 4.20 12.34
CA ASP A 363 -16.34 5.42 12.19
C ASP A 363 -17.18 6.53 11.52
N ILE A 364 -17.34 7.65 12.23
CA ILE A 364 -18.00 8.86 11.73
C ILE A 364 -17.04 10.06 11.77
N SER A 365 -15.73 9.80 11.84
CA SER A 365 -14.71 10.83 11.85
C SER A 365 -14.77 11.67 10.58
N LYS A 366 -14.47 12.96 10.76
CA LYS A 366 -14.43 13.94 9.68
C LYS A 366 -13.01 14.48 9.54
N SER A 367 -12.46 14.41 8.34
CA SER A 367 -11.17 15.07 8.08
C SER A 367 -11.35 16.59 8.03
N LYS A 368 -10.31 17.35 8.38
CA LYS A 368 -10.36 18.84 8.33
C LYS A 368 -10.63 19.39 6.93
N ALA A 369 -10.30 18.60 5.89
CA ALA A 369 -10.49 18.97 4.49
C ALA A 369 -11.92 18.68 3.98
N MET A 370 -12.84 18.23 4.84
CA MET A 370 -14.21 17.87 4.47
C MET A 370 -15.24 18.88 4.95
N MET A 371 -16.28 19.07 4.14
CA MET A 371 -17.41 19.95 4.46
C MET A 371 -18.11 19.50 5.76
N GLN A 372 -18.51 20.46 6.59
CA GLN A 372 -19.34 20.16 7.78
C GLN A 372 -20.81 20.05 7.33
N PRO A 373 -21.44 18.87 7.45
CA PRO A 373 -22.87 18.78 7.24
C PRO A 373 -23.59 19.44 8.42
N ASP A 374 -24.69 20.14 8.14
CA ASP A 374 -25.54 20.67 9.21
C ASP A 374 -26.36 19.55 9.88
N THR A 375 -26.98 19.85 11.02
CA THR A 375 -27.80 18.92 11.82
C THR A 375 -29.30 18.99 11.51
N VAL A 376 -29.72 19.82 10.56
CA VAL A 376 -31.13 20.11 10.27
C VAL A 376 -31.79 18.91 9.59
N GLY A 377 -32.89 18.42 10.17
CA GLY A 377 -33.66 17.31 9.59
C GLY A 377 -33.16 15.92 10.00
N LEU A 378 -32.14 15.83 10.86
CA LEU A 378 -31.78 14.57 11.51
C LEU A 378 -32.95 14.06 12.37
N ARG A 379 -33.19 12.76 12.34
CA ARG A 379 -34.24 12.10 13.12
C ARG A 379 -33.60 11.45 14.34
N PHE A 380 -34.23 11.63 15.50
CA PHE A 380 -33.79 11.04 16.75
C PHE A 380 -34.82 10.03 17.23
N TYR A 381 -34.36 8.85 17.60
CA TYR A 381 -35.19 7.77 18.10
C TYR A 381 -35.91 8.16 19.40
N ARG A 382 -35.25 8.92 20.29
CA ARG A 382 -35.81 9.50 21.53
C ARG A 382 -35.22 10.88 21.82
N GLU A 383 -35.94 11.71 22.58
CA GLU A 383 -35.47 13.05 22.97
C GLU A 383 -34.19 13.01 23.83
N TYR A 384 -34.02 11.97 24.65
CA TYR A 384 -32.78 11.74 25.41
C TYR A 384 -31.56 11.62 24.49
N HIS A 385 -31.66 10.86 23.38
CA HIS A 385 -30.58 10.73 22.41
C HIS A 385 -30.27 12.04 21.70
N ARG A 386 -31.27 12.89 21.49
CA ARG A 386 -31.10 14.23 20.94
C ARG A 386 -30.27 15.12 21.86
N ASN A 387 -30.63 15.22 23.14
CA ASN A 387 -29.91 16.06 24.09
C ASN A 387 -28.46 15.58 24.26
N ARG A 388 -28.27 14.27 24.43
CA ARG A 388 -26.95 13.65 24.51
C ARG A 388 -26.11 13.92 23.26
N PHE A 389 -26.68 13.74 22.07
CA PHE A 389 -25.98 14.03 20.82
C PHE A 389 -25.61 15.51 20.70
N ILE A 390 -26.47 16.44 21.12
CA ILE A 390 -26.13 17.88 21.09
C ILE A 390 -24.92 18.17 21.98
N ASP A 391 -24.89 17.63 23.20
CA ASP A 391 -23.78 17.82 24.14
C ASP A 391 -22.48 17.21 23.60
N GLU A 392 -22.54 15.96 23.11
CA GLU A 392 -21.39 15.25 22.53
C GLU A 392 -20.91 15.92 21.23
N TYR A 393 -21.82 16.33 20.35
CA TYR A 393 -21.49 17.01 19.10
C TYR A 393 -20.88 18.40 19.33
N GLN A 394 -21.30 19.13 20.35
CA GLN A 394 -20.64 20.37 20.74
C GLN A 394 -19.22 20.12 21.24
N TYR A 395 -19.00 19.01 21.96
CA TYR A 395 -17.68 18.62 22.46
C TYR A 395 -16.72 18.21 21.34
N TYR A 396 -17.15 17.35 20.40
CA TYR A 396 -16.30 16.87 19.31
C TYR A 396 -16.24 17.84 18.11
N GLY A 397 -17.23 18.73 17.99
CA GLY A 397 -17.30 19.80 17.02
C GLY A 397 -17.09 19.34 15.57
N ASN A 398 -16.18 20.02 14.87
CA ASN A 398 -15.85 19.78 13.47
C ASN A 398 -15.01 18.51 13.22
N SER A 399 -14.94 17.59 14.19
CA SER A 399 -14.17 16.34 14.06
C SER A 399 -15.06 15.13 13.72
N VAL A 400 -16.39 15.28 13.79
CA VAL A 400 -17.36 14.22 13.49
C VAL A 400 -18.36 14.65 12.42
N ILE A 401 -18.89 13.65 11.72
CA ILE A 401 -20.02 13.81 10.81
C ILE A 401 -21.30 13.65 11.62
N ALA A 402 -22.15 14.67 11.58
CA ALA A 402 -23.41 14.68 12.32
C ALA A 402 -24.26 13.45 11.95
N THR A 403 -24.51 12.61 12.94
CA THR A 403 -25.17 11.31 12.77
C THR A 403 -26.09 11.05 13.95
N SER A 404 -27.32 10.61 13.68
CA SER A 404 -28.34 10.39 14.71
C SER A 404 -29.07 9.06 14.50
N PRO A 405 -29.44 8.33 15.57
CA PRO A 405 -30.21 7.10 15.44
C PRO A 405 -31.66 7.45 15.08
N ALA A 406 -32.12 7.08 13.90
CA ALA A 406 -33.53 7.22 13.52
C ALA A 406 -34.36 6.06 14.06
N ARG A 407 -33.76 4.87 14.15
CA ARG A 407 -34.39 3.67 14.68
C ARG A 407 -33.33 2.81 15.36
N LEU A 408 -33.72 2.22 16.48
CA LEU A 408 -32.95 1.16 17.13
C LEU A 408 -33.87 -0.07 17.27
N PRO A 409 -33.31 -1.29 17.33
CA PRO A 409 -34.10 -2.50 17.53
C PRO A 409 -34.90 -2.42 18.85
N THR A 410 -35.95 -3.22 18.98
CA THR A 410 -36.83 -3.21 20.18
C THR A 410 -36.18 -3.81 21.42
N ARG A 411 -35.13 -4.63 21.26
CA ARG A 411 -34.21 -5.00 22.33
C ARG A 411 -33.55 -3.72 22.86
N ARG A 412 -33.12 -3.64 24.12
CA ARG A 412 -32.62 -2.39 24.74
C ARG A 412 -31.30 -1.91 24.14
N TRP A 413 -31.28 -1.46 22.89
CA TRP A 413 -30.14 -0.86 22.24
C TRP A 413 -30.05 0.63 22.63
N ASP A 414 -28.84 1.09 22.89
CA ASP A 414 -28.50 2.49 23.14
C ASP A 414 -27.55 3.01 22.06
N PHE A 415 -27.49 4.33 21.92
CA PHE A 415 -26.67 5.03 20.94
C PHE A 415 -25.92 6.19 21.60
N GLY A 416 -24.69 6.42 21.15
CA GLY A 416 -24.01 7.69 21.34
C GLY A 416 -22.79 7.86 20.44
N VAL A 417 -22.00 8.89 20.73
CA VAL A 417 -20.75 9.19 20.03
C VAL A 417 -19.58 9.03 21.01
N SER A 418 -18.59 8.24 20.60
CA SER A 418 -17.40 7.95 21.40
C SER A 418 -16.27 8.95 21.16
N ASN A 419 -15.28 8.97 22.07
CA ASN A 419 -14.07 9.79 21.95
C ASN A 419 -13.25 9.48 20.70
N ASP A 420 -13.37 8.26 20.17
CA ASP A 420 -12.70 7.82 18.95
C ASP A 420 -13.45 8.25 17.68
N MET A 421 -14.38 9.21 17.81
CA MET A 421 -15.16 9.76 16.69
C MET A 421 -16.00 8.69 15.98
N ALA A 422 -16.44 7.67 16.71
CA ALA A 422 -17.32 6.61 16.20
C ALA A 422 -18.73 6.71 16.79
N ALA A 423 -19.73 6.44 15.97
CA ALA A 423 -21.09 6.15 16.41
C ALA A 423 -21.09 4.78 17.05
N TYR A 424 -21.31 4.71 18.36
CA TYR A 424 -21.39 3.44 19.07
C TYR A 424 -22.86 3.09 19.34
N ILE A 425 -23.19 1.83 19.11
CA ILE A 425 -24.52 1.26 19.22
C ILE A 425 -24.37 0.03 20.12
N SER A 426 -24.95 0.09 21.31
CA SER A 426 -24.71 -0.90 22.37
C SER A 426 -25.97 -1.62 22.79
N VAL A 427 -25.87 -2.92 23.06
CA VAL A 427 -26.96 -3.73 23.60
C VAL A 427 -26.89 -3.71 25.13
N LEU A 428 -27.86 -3.10 25.80
CA LEU A 428 -27.89 -3.02 27.27
C LEU A 428 -28.22 -4.38 27.91
N GLU A 429 -29.10 -5.16 27.28
CA GLU A 429 -29.57 -6.47 27.74
C GLU A 429 -29.79 -7.39 26.55
N ASP A 430 -29.58 -8.70 26.72
CA ASP A 430 -29.74 -9.73 25.67
C ASP A 430 -28.84 -9.53 24.44
N HIS A 431 -27.52 -9.57 24.69
CA HIS A 431 -26.46 -9.55 23.66
C HIS A 431 -26.75 -10.52 22.51
N VAL A 432 -26.36 -10.15 21.28
CA VAL A 432 -26.59 -10.99 20.10
C VAL A 432 -25.67 -12.21 20.18
N LYS A 433 -26.21 -13.40 20.45
CA LYS A 433 -25.42 -14.62 20.64
C LYS A 433 -24.89 -15.16 19.31
N PRO A 434 -23.85 -16.03 19.31
CA PRO A 434 -23.41 -16.73 18.11
C PRO A 434 -24.59 -17.45 17.44
N GLY A 435 -24.75 -17.24 16.13
CA GLY A 435 -25.86 -17.72 15.31
C GLY A 435 -27.10 -16.82 15.29
N GLU A 436 -27.17 -15.77 16.12
CA GLU A 436 -28.30 -14.85 16.13
C GLU A 436 -28.12 -13.68 15.15
N GLU A 437 -29.24 -13.26 14.57
CA GLU A 437 -29.34 -12.06 13.72
C GLU A 437 -29.74 -10.83 14.54
N PHE A 438 -29.34 -9.66 14.09
CA PHE A 438 -29.83 -8.36 14.55
C PHE A 438 -30.24 -7.49 13.37
N SER A 439 -31.31 -6.73 13.53
CA SER A 439 -31.85 -5.88 12.47
C SER A 439 -32.56 -4.66 13.01
N GLY A 440 -32.71 -3.63 12.16
CA GLY A 440 -33.47 -2.42 12.49
C GLY A 440 -32.67 -1.33 13.19
N ILE A 441 -31.35 -1.33 13.04
CA ILE A 441 -30.49 -0.18 13.39
C ILE A 441 -30.52 0.79 12.20
N GLU A 442 -31.04 2.00 12.39
CA GLU A 442 -31.05 3.03 11.35
C GLU A 442 -30.34 4.29 11.86
N LEU A 443 -29.31 4.72 11.15
CA LEU A 443 -28.64 6.01 11.37
C LEU A 443 -29.06 7.00 10.30
N THR A 444 -29.21 8.27 10.67
CA THR A 444 -29.46 9.36 9.73
C THR A 444 -28.31 10.36 9.73
N SER A 445 -27.96 10.84 8.54
CA SER A 445 -26.94 11.87 8.36
C SER A 445 -27.16 12.64 7.06
N LYS A 446 -26.60 13.84 6.96
CA LYS A 446 -26.45 14.54 5.67
C LYS A 446 -25.18 14.14 4.91
N GLY A 447 -24.29 13.37 5.54
CA GLY A 447 -23.14 12.80 4.84
C GLY A 447 -23.57 11.81 3.76
N LEU A 448 -22.90 11.85 2.61
CA LEU A 448 -22.99 10.86 1.53
C LEU A 448 -22.46 9.50 2.02
N PRO A 449 -22.88 8.37 1.42
CA PRO A 449 -22.28 7.09 1.73
C PRO A 449 -20.78 7.10 1.41
N GLY A 450 -19.97 6.62 2.34
CA GLY A 450 -18.56 6.35 2.11
C GLY A 450 -18.09 5.16 2.93
N ILE A 451 -16.92 4.64 2.59
CA ILE A 451 -16.38 3.44 3.23
C ILE A 451 -15.88 3.80 4.63
N ARG A 452 -16.42 3.14 5.65
CA ARG A 452 -16.14 3.36 7.07
C ARG A 452 -15.61 2.11 7.74
N HIS A 453 -14.72 2.34 8.70
CA HIS A 453 -14.23 1.28 9.56
C HIS A 453 -15.34 0.87 10.53
N LEU A 454 -15.49 -0.45 10.69
CA LEU A 454 -16.42 -1.08 11.60
C LEU A 454 -15.62 -1.78 12.69
N THR A 455 -15.99 -1.56 13.95
CA THR A 455 -15.48 -2.34 15.08
C THR A 455 -16.65 -2.93 15.85
N VAL A 456 -16.64 -4.25 16.07
CA VAL A 456 -17.66 -4.94 16.86
C VAL A 456 -16.99 -5.55 18.09
N LEU A 457 -17.51 -5.22 19.26
CA LEU A 457 -16.96 -5.64 20.54
C LEU A 457 -17.80 -6.78 21.11
N PRO A 458 -17.17 -7.89 21.55
CA PRO A 458 -17.87 -8.90 22.31
C PRO A 458 -18.29 -8.39 23.69
N TRP A 459 -19.36 -8.95 24.23
CA TRP A 459 -19.67 -8.81 25.64
C TRP A 459 -18.65 -9.57 26.48
N ILE A 460 -18.07 -8.89 27.47
CA ILE A 460 -17.20 -9.49 28.47
C ILE A 460 -17.77 -9.21 29.85
N ASP A 461 -18.00 -10.26 30.62
CA ASP A 461 -18.27 -10.12 32.04
C ASP A 461 -16.98 -9.72 32.78
N LEU A 462 -16.76 -8.41 32.91
CA LEU A 462 -15.56 -7.91 33.55
C LEU A 462 -15.44 -8.39 35.00
N HIS A 463 -16.56 -8.63 35.68
CA HIS A 463 -16.54 -9.14 37.05
C HIS A 463 -16.04 -10.59 37.08
N ARG A 464 -16.62 -11.46 36.26
CA ARG A 464 -16.18 -12.85 36.16
C ARG A 464 -14.72 -13.01 35.71
N HIS A 465 -14.27 -12.20 34.76
CA HIS A 465 -12.95 -12.36 34.15
C HIS A 465 -11.82 -11.62 34.88
N PHE A 466 -12.12 -10.55 35.63
CA PHE A 466 -11.09 -9.73 36.27
C PHE A 466 -11.25 -9.57 37.80
N TYR A 467 -12.42 -9.88 38.38
CA TYR A 467 -12.66 -9.74 39.82
C TYR A 467 -12.62 -11.06 40.60
N ALA A 468 -12.36 -12.21 39.97
CA ALA A 468 -12.07 -13.45 40.70
C ALA A 468 -10.75 -13.39 41.50
N LEU A 469 -10.01 -12.28 41.45
CA LEU A 469 -8.83 -11.97 42.28
C LEU A 469 -9.23 -11.16 43.53
N ASP A 470 -10.34 -11.52 44.18
CA ASP A 470 -10.77 -10.97 45.47
C ASP A 470 -9.90 -11.46 46.65
N ASP A 471 -8.59 -11.59 46.39
CA ASP A 471 -7.60 -11.70 47.45
C ASP A 471 -7.17 -10.25 47.71
N SER A 472 -7.56 -9.75 48.89
CA SER A 472 -7.61 -8.34 49.35
C SER A 472 -6.34 -7.49 49.23
N ASN A 473 -5.32 -7.99 48.52
CA ASN A 473 -4.01 -7.38 48.29
C ASN A 473 -3.70 -7.09 46.81
N HIS A 474 -4.58 -7.40 45.85
CA HIS A 474 -4.30 -7.14 44.44
C HIS A 474 -4.77 -5.75 44.01
N ALA A 475 -3.82 -4.93 43.56
CA ALA A 475 -4.08 -3.65 42.92
C ALA A 475 -5.08 -3.83 41.77
N PRO A 476 -5.99 -2.86 41.53
CA PRO A 476 -6.97 -2.96 40.44
C PRO A 476 -6.27 -3.34 39.15
N THR A 477 -6.79 -4.36 38.46
CA THR A 477 -6.27 -4.82 37.17
C THR A 477 -6.05 -3.59 36.29
N PRO A 478 -4.81 -3.32 35.83
CA PRO A 478 -4.53 -2.08 35.13
C PRO A 478 -5.45 -1.97 33.91
N LEU A 479 -6.13 -0.84 33.74
CA LEU A 479 -7.03 -0.56 32.60
C LEU A 479 -6.37 -0.95 31.26
N LYS A 480 -5.05 -0.79 31.18
CA LYS A 480 -4.19 -1.22 30.05
C LYS A 480 -4.33 -2.69 29.66
N VAL A 481 -4.52 -3.60 30.61
CA VAL A 481 -4.70 -5.04 30.35
C VAL A 481 -6.06 -5.29 29.70
N VAL A 482 -7.12 -4.63 30.19
CA VAL A 482 -8.46 -4.73 29.61
C VAL A 482 -8.48 -4.16 28.19
N ASP A 483 -7.83 -3.01 27.97
CA ASP A 483 -7.73 -2.41 26.64
C ASP A 483 -6.91 -3.28 25.67
N SER A 484 -5.84 -3.91 26.16
CA SER A 484 -5.04 -4.86 25.38
C SER A 484 -5.84 -6.11 25.02
N ILE A 485 -6.70 -6.61 25.91
CA ILE A 485 -7.57 -7.75 25.61
C ILE A 485 -8.65 -7.34 24.61
N ARG A 486 -9.28 -6.18 24.79
CA ARG A 486 -10.29 -5.64 23.87
C ARG A 486 -9.74 -5.48 22.46
N SER A 487 -8.57 -4.88 22.30
CA SER A 487 -7.96 -4.70 20.97
C SER A 487 -7.66 -6.03 20.26
N ILE A 488 -7.55 -7.13 21.01
CA ILE A 488 -7.33 -8.46 20.45
C ILE A 488 -8.66 -9.11 20.05
N ILE A 489 -9.67 -9.11 20.91
CA ILE A 489 -10.90 -9.92 20.73
C ILE A 489 -12.00 -9.25 19.89
N ASN A 490 -11.83 -7.96 19.58
CA ASN A 490 -12.77 -7.22 18.75
C ASN A 490 -12.72 -7.70 17.30
N PHE A 491 -13.88 -7.74 16.66
CA PHE A 491 -13.95 -7.89 15.21
C PHE A 491 -13.77 -6.52 14.55
N HIS A 492 -12.97 -6.48 13.48
CA HIS A 492 -12.75 -5.29 12.66
C HIS A 492 -13.14 -5.58 11.22
N GLY A 493 -13.86 -4.65 10.60
CA GLY A 493 -14.35 -4.79 9.24
C GLY A 493 -14.57 -3.45 8.55
N TRP A 494 -15.25 -3.51 7.40
CA TRP A 494 -15.62 -2.33 6.63
C TRP A 494 -17.11 -2.37 6.34
N THR A 495 -17.74 -1.20 6.38
CA THR A 495 -19.14 -0.98 5.98
C THR A 495 -19.23 0.35 5.22
N ILE A 496 -20.39 0.68 4.68
CA ILE A 496 -20.70 2.06 4.33
C ILE A 496 -21.25 2.80 5.55
N GLY A 497 -20.97 4.09 5.62
CA GLY A 497 -21.49 5.00 6.62
C GLY A 497 -21.36 6.45 6.17
N PRO A 498 -21.80 7.41 6.98
CA PRO A 498 -21.86 8.80 6.57
C PRO A 498 -20.47 9.41 6.35
N SER A 499 -20.32 10.10 5.22
CA SER A 499 -19.10 10.72 4.72
C SER A 499 -19.36 12.12 4.16
N SER A 500 -18.45 13.05 4.42
CA SER A 500 -18.55 14.40 3.88
C SER A 500 -17.74 14.54 2.57
N PRO A 501 -18.25 15.26 1.57
CA PRO A 501 -17.44 15.65 0.42
C PRO A 501 -16.30 16.60 0.83
N PRO A 502 -15.22 16.69 0.05
CA PRO A 502 -14.11 17.61 0.31
C PRO A 502 -14.55 19.07 0.16
N ILE A 503 -13.94 19.97 0.94
CA ILE A 503 -14.13 21.43 0.84
C ILE A 503 -13.66 21.94 -0.53
N ALA A 504 -12.49 21.47 -0.98
CA ALA A 504 -11.93 21.78 -2.30
C ALA A 504 -12.45 20.81 -3.37
N TYR A 505 -13.78 20.78 -3.56
CA TYR A 505 -14.42 19.88 -4.50
C TYR A 505 -14.06 20.25 -5.95
N THR A 506 -13.63 19.25 -6.73
CA THR A 506 -13.55 19.33 -8.20
C THR A 506 -14.14 18.08 -8.82
N ASN A 507 -14.82 18.22 -9.96
CA ASN A 507 -15.50 17.09 -10.61
C ASN A 507 -14.54 15.97 -11.01
N THR A 508 -13.30 16.30 -11.41
CA THR A 508 -12.28 15.33 -11.79
C THR A 508 -11.71 14.60 -10.57
N ALA A 509 -11.42 15.29 -9.47
CA ALA A 509 -10.99 14.63 -8.23
C ALA A 509 -12.10 13.74 -7.65
N TRP A 510 -13.36 14.12 -7.82
CA TRP A 510 -14.48 13.29 -7.39
C TRP A 510 -14.64 12.01 -8.24
N CYS A 511 -14.32 12.06 -9.54
CA CYS A 511 -14.19 10.84 -10.35
C CYS A 511 -13.10 9.91 -9.80
N ASP A 512 -11.98 10.45 -9.31
CA ASP A 512 -10.92 9.66 -8.69
C ASP A 512 -11.38 9.00 -7.38
N THR A 513 -12.23 9.67 -6.60
CA THR A 513 -12.91 9.07 -5.45
C THR A 513 -13.81 7.89 -5.86
N LEU A 514 -14.61 8.05 -6.92
CA LEU A 514 -15.49 6.98 -7.44
C LEU A 514 -14.69 5.80 -7.99
N LEU A 515 -13.57 6.05 -8.66
CA LEU A 515 -12.63 5.00 -9.09
C LEU A 515 -12.07 4.24 -7.88
N SER A 516 -11.62 4.96 -6.84
CA SER A 516 -11.14 4.36 -5.59
C SER A 516 -12.21 3.52 -4.88
N PHE A 517 -13.43 4.04 -4.77
CA PHE A 517 -14.57 3.29 -4.23
C PHE A 517 -14.86 2.03 -5.03
N THR A 518 -14.81 2.09 -6.36
CA THR A 518 -15.03 0.91 -7.21
C THR A 518 -13.98 -0.19 -6.94
N VAL A 519 -12.70 0.18 -6.85
CA VAL A 519 -11.62 -0.78 -6.53
C VAL A 519 -11.79 -1.38 -5.15
N ARG A 520 -12.07 -0.54 -4.14
CA ARG A 520 -12.22 -1.00 -2.74
C ARG A 520 -13.45 -1.87 -2.54
N SER A 521 -14.59 -1.50 -3.14
CA SER A 521 -15.80 -2.32 -3.13
C SER A 521 -15.54 -3.71 -3.71
N ARG A 522 -14.74 -3.82 -4.77
CA ARG A 522 -14.30 -5.12 -5.28
C ARG A 522 -13.41 -5.88 -4.28
N SER A 523 -12.47 -5.22 -3.60
CA SER A 523 -11.63 -5.88 -2.60
C SER A 523 -12.41 -6.40 -1.39
N PHE A 524 -13.53 -5.75 -1.06
CA PHE A 524 -14.45 -6.17 0.00
C PHE A 524 -15.54 -7.15 -0.48
N GLN A 525 -15.46 -7.59 -1.75
CA GLN A 525 -16.45 -8.46 -2.37
C GLN A 525 -17.87 -7.85 -2.45
N TRP A 526 -18.00 -6.54 -2.33
CA TRP A 526 -19.27 -5.82 -2.58
C TRP A 526 -19.58 -5.73 -4.07
N ILE A 527 -18.56 -5.84 -4.93
CA ILE A 527 -18.70 -6.08 -6.37
C ILE A 527 -18.31 -7.54 -6.62
N ALA A 528 -19.22 -8.30 -7.25
CA ALA A 528 -19.10 -9.75 -7.40
C ALA A 528 -17.87 -10.16 -8.22
N THR A 529 -17.65 -9.52 -9.37
CA THR A 529 -16.64 -9.92 -10.34
C THR A 529 -15.66 -8.80 -10.70
N ASP A 530 -14.49 -9.16 -11.22
CA ASP A 530 -13.54 -8.20 -11.78
C ASP A 530 -14.05 -7.56 -13.07
N GLU A 531 -14.88 -8.26 -13.85
CA GLU A 531 -15.50 -7.74 -15.06
C GLU A 531 -16.45 -6.58 -14.73
N ASP A 532 -17.30 -6.74 -13.72
CA ASP A 532 -18.20 -5.67 -13.25
C ASP A 532 -17.39 -4.47 -12.73
N ARG A 533 -16.31 -4.73 -11.97
CA ARG A 533 -15.38 -3.66 -11.53
C ARG A 533 -14.83 -2.90 -12.73
N ASP A 534 -14.27 -3.60 -13.72
CA ASP A 534 -13.58 -2.98 -14.85
C ASP A 534 -14.53 -2.21 -15.76
N ARG A 535 -15.79 -2.67 -15.88
CA ARG A 535 -16.87 -1.92 -16.52
C ARG A 535 -17.05 -0.54 -15.85
N TYR A 536 -17.24 -0.50 -14.54
CA TYR A 536 -17.42 0.76 -13.82
C TYR A 536 -16.16 1.65 -13.83
N LEU A 537 -14.96 1.08 -13.71
CA LEU A 537 -13.71 1.84 -13.84
C LEU A 537 -13.61 2.52 -15.21
N THR A 538 -13.89 1.78 -16.27
CA THR A 538 -13.89 2.32 -17.64
C THR A 538 -14.87 3.49 -17.78
N ARG A 539 -16.09 3.35 -17.26
CA ARG A 539 -17.11 4.41 -17.31
C ARG A 539 -16.69 5.67 -16.54
N PHE A 540 -16.16 5.52 -15.32
CA PHE A 540 -15.70 6.67 -14.54
C PHE A 540 -14.46 7.34 -15.17
N THR A 541 -13.55 6.58 -15.76
CA THR A 541 -12.42 7.14 -16.54
C THR A 541 -12.91 7.92 -17.76
N GLN A 542 -13.91 7.41 -18.49
CA GLN A 542 -14.54 8.12 -19.62
C GLN A 542 -15.21 9.42 -19.16
N THR A 543 -15.99 9.38 -18.08
CA THR A 543 -16.61 10.57 -17.48
C THR A 543 -15.57 11.62 -17.13
N ARG A 544 -14.48 11.22 -16.46
CA ARG A 544 -13.36 12.11 -16.12
C ARG A 544 -12.74 12.75 -17.36
N ALA A 545 -12.43 11.95 -18.39
CA ALA A 545 -11.84 12.44 -19.63
C ALA A 545 -12.76 13.45 -20.34
N ARG A 546 -14.07 13.21 -20.37
CA ARG A 546 -15.06 14.15 -20.93
C ARG A 546 -15.13 15.47 -20.15
N ILE A 547 -15.12 15.41 -18.82
CA ILE A 547 -15.05 16.60 -17.96
C ILE A 547 -13.77 17.41 -18.25
N GLN A 548 -12.62 16.75 -18.38
CA GLN A 548 -11.34 17.40 -18.69
C GLN A 548 -11.32 18.03 -20.09
N ALA A 549 -12.02 17.43 -21.06
CA ALA A 549 -12.20 17.97 -22.40
C ALA A 549 -13.30 19.06 -22.48
N ASN A 550 -13.90 19.45 -21.36
CA ASN A 550 -15.04 20.36 -21.28
C ASN A 550 -16.29 19.88 -22.06
N ASP A 551 -16.41 18.56 -22.31
CA ASP A 551 -17.60 17.91 -22.86
C ASP A 551 -18.58 17.54 -21.73
N ILE A 552 -19.22 18.57 -21.16
CA ILE A 552 -20.13 18.41 -20.02
C ILE A 552 -21.36 17.58 -20.41
N ARG A 553 -21.90 17.77 -21.61
CA ARG A 553 -23.05 17.00 -22.09
C ARG A 553 -22.70 15.52 -22.19
N GLY A 554 -21.59 15.18 -22.83
CA GLY A 554 -21.15 13.79 -22.92
C GLY A 554 -20.82 13.19 -21.55
N ALA A 555 -20.26 13.97 -20.61
CA ALA A 555 -20.06 13.49 -19.25
C ALA A 555 -21.39 13.14 -18.56
N ARG A 556 -22.41 14.01 -18.68
CA ARG A 556 -23.77 13.76 -18.15
C ARG A 556 -24.40 12.51 -18.75
N ASP A 557 -24.29 12.31 -20.06
CA ASP A 557 -24.81 11.11 -20.75
C ASP A 557 -24.14 9.83 -20.22
N THR A 558 -22.83 9.87 -20.00
CA THR A 558 -22.07 8.73 -19.45
C THR A 558 -22.48 8.45 -18.00
N ILE A 559 -22.67 9.49 -17.19
CA ILE A 559 -23.15 9.36 -15.81
C ILE A 559 -24.56 8.78 -15.76
N ALA A 560 -25.47 9.22 -16.63
CA ALA A 560 -26.81 8.67 -16.72
C ALA A 560 -26.78 7.16 -17.06
N GLN A 561 -25.90 6.75 -17.98
CA GLN A 561 -25.68 5.34 -18.28
C GLN A 561 -25.17 4.56 -17.06
N ILE A 562 -24.20 5.09 -16.32
CA ILE A 562 -23.70 4.46 -15.08
C ILE A 562 -24.84 4.25 -14.09
N LEU A 563 -25.71 5.24 -13.89
CA LEU A 563 -26.86 5.12 -12.98
C LEU A 563 -27.86 4.05 -13.43
N THR A 564 -28.07 3.90 -14.75
CA THR A 564 -28.89 2.81 -15.29
C THR A 564 -28.25 1.44 -15.03
N GLU A 565 -26.95 1.28 -15.30
CA GLU A 565 -26.19 0.04 -15.07
C GLU A 565 -26.21 -0.34 -13.57
N LEU A 566 -25.95 0.62 -12.66
CA LEU A 566 -26.01 0.40 -11.21
C LEU A 566 -27.38 -0.13 -10.73
N ASN A 567 -28.47 0.38 -11.31
CA ASN A 567 -29.82 -0.09 -10.97
C ASN A 567 -30.08 -1.52 -11.44
N GLN A 568 -29.60 -1.88 -12.64
CA GLN A 568 -29.72 -3.23 -13.18
C GLN A 568 -28.92 -4.23 -12.33
N ASP A 569 -27.71 -3.84 -11.94
CA ASP A 569 -26.76 -4.69 -11.24
C ASP A 569 -27.05 -4.87 -9.74
N SER A 570 -27.94 -4.04 -9.17
CA SER A 570 -28.32 -4.04 -7.74
C SER A 570 -28.90 -5.36 -7.22
N SER A 571 -29.28 -6.28 -8.12
CA SER A 571 -29.90 -7.57 -7.79
C SER A 571 -28.94 -8.77 -7.84
N GLY A 572 -27.67 -8.57 -8.18
CA GLY A 572 -26.72 -9.69 -8.22
C GLY A 572 -25.25 -9.32 -8.34
N ALA A 573 -24.89 -8.36 -9.21
CA ALA A 573 -23.49 -7.98 -9.40
C ALA A 573 -22.96 -7.07 -8.28
N LEU A 574 -23.86 -6.37 -7.58
CA LEU A 574 -23.54 -5.46 -6.48
C LEU A 574 -24.27 -5.88 -5.20
N THR A 575 -23.58 -5.82 -4.07
CA THR A 575 -24.24 -5.79 -2.76
C THR A 575 -24.91 -4.44 -2.53
N SER A 576 -25.74 -4.34 -1.48
CA SER A 576 -26.40 -3.08 -1.12
C SER A 576 -25.40 -1.96 -0.81
N GLU A 577 -24.25 -2.29 -0.23
CA GLU A 577 -23.17 -1.36 0.06
C GLU A 577 -22.55 -0.78 -1.20
N ALA A 578 -22.12 -1.63 -2.14
CA ALA A 578 -21.53 -1.15 -3.40
C ALA A 578 -22.53 -0.32 -4.20
N TYR A 579 -23.78 -0.79 -4.27
CA TYR A 579 -24.85 -0.06 -4.95
C TYR A 579 -25.06 1.33 -4.34
N ALA A 580 -25.28 1.42 -3.03
CA ALA A 580 -25.49 2.71 -2.36
C ALA A 580 -24.26 3.63 -2.48
N LEU A 581 -23.06 3.09 -2.27
CA LEU A 581 -21.81 3.82 -2.37
C LEU A 581 -21.63 4.43 -3.76
N LEU A 582 -21.76 3.64 -4.82
CA LEU A 582 -21.54 4.13 -6.18
C LEU A 582 -22.70 5.01 -6.66
N ARG A 583 -23.95 4.61 -6.41
CA ARG A 583 -25.13 5.33 -6.90
C ARG A 583 -25.20 6.74 -6.34
N TYR A 584 -25.21 6.91 -5.02
CA TYR A 584 -25.44 8.23 -4.42
C TYR A 584 -24.27 9.19 -4.64
N ASN A 585 -23.02 8.70 -4.68
CA ASN A 585 -21.87 9.54 -5.01
C ASN A 585 -21.85 9.91 -6.52
N THR A 586 -22.43 9.08 -7.39
CA THR A 586 -22.60 9.38 -8.83
C THR A 586 -23.73 10.38 -9.06
N GLU A 587 -24.86 10.26 -8.35
CA GLU A 587 -25.93 11.26 -8.35
C GLU A 587 -25.42 12.61 -7.82
N TYR A 588 -24.57 12.59 -6.79
CA TYR A 588 -23.90 13.80 -6.30
C TYR A 588 -23.02 14.43 -7.38
N LEU A 589 -22.16 13.66 -8.06
CA LEU A 589 -21.35 14.16 -9.18
C LEU A 589 -22.23 14.82 -10.25
N LEU A 590 -23.32 14.17 -10.66
CA LEU A 590 -24.26 14.70 -11.65
C LEU A 590 -24.84 16.04 -11.23
N SER A 591 -25.17 16.20 -9.94
CA SER A 591 -25.71 17.44 -9.37
C SER A 591 -24.72 18.60 -9.35
N GLN A 592 -23.42 18.32 -9.40
CA GLN A 592 -22.35 19.33 -9.41
C GLN A 592 -21.92 19.74 -10.83
N LEU A 593 -22.40 19.04 -11.86
CA LEU A 593 -22.15 19.43 -13.25
C LEU A 593 -23.15 20.52 -13.69
N PRO A 594 -22.69 21.53 -14.47
CA PRO A 594 -23.60 22.46 -15.13
C PRO A 594 -24.70 21.74 -15.92
N PRO A 595 -25.91 22.31 -15.98
CA PRO A 595 -27.03 21.74 -16.72
C PRO A 595 -26.76 21.62 -18.23
#